data_AF-A0A968NCM7-F1
#
_entry.id   AF-A0A968NCM7-F1
#
_cell.length_a   1.000
_cell.length_b   1.000
_cell.length_c   1.000
_cell.angle_alpha   90.00
_cell.angle_beta   90.00
_cell.angle_gamma   90.00
#
_symmetry.space_group_name_H-M   'P 1'
#
loop_
_entity.id
_entity.type
_entity.pdbx_description
1 polymer ?
#
loop_
_entity_poly.entity_id
_entity_poly.type
_entity_poly.pdbx_seq_one_letter_code
_entity_poly.pdbx_strand_id
1 'polypeptide(L)'
;MGTIVAAARKPLFLAVLAVAVFTGLLVSPLLFVTGLVVYVVAVLLAAQDRSLIEQQQLRTKRRGLISQTFLYKITLIELAEREVRKTIEDAGSDLRRMLQATLEPQTRELVDQSYQLAQKGQQIEQYLQRANLAGLNQRINELQQRIKNTSDQYTREQLEQTHKALVDQRDSAQALQTYIGRITSQLENILANVQAMPAQILRMRASDVDAQIMSSQVANQISDLNNDMQAFVSVLDTAIGQTSASAP
;
A
#
# COMPACT_ATOMS: atom_id res chain seq x y z
N MET A 1 -9.29 -20.93 -1.80
CA MET A 1 -8.76 -21.92 -0.83
C MET A 1 -7.91 -21.32 0.29
N GLY A 2 -7.13 -20.25 0.07
CA GLY A 2 -6.29 -19.66 1.13
C GLY A 2 -7.03 -19.06 2.34
N THR A 3 -8.26 -18.56 2.14
CA THR A 3 -9.09 -17.96 3.19
C THR A 3 -9.60 -18.96 4.23
N ILE A 4 -9.92 -20.19 3.81
CA ILE A 4 -10.39 -21.27 4.69
C ILE A 4 -9.24 -21.77 5.58
N VAL A 5 -8.05 -21.94 5.02
CA VAL A 5 -6.85 -22.39 5.75
C VAL A 5 -6.43 -21.37 6.81
N ALA A 6 -6.57 -20.09 6.51
CA ALA A 6 -6.17 -19.02 7.43
C ALA A 6 -7.23 -18.75 8.51
N ALA A 7 -8.52 -18.95 8.22
CA ALA A 7 -9.60 -18.97 9.23
C ALA A 7 -9.45 -20.17 10.19
N ALA A 8 -9.11 -21.35 9.67
CA ALA A 8 -8.91 -22.57 10.46
C ALA A 8 -7.74 -22.50 11.47
N ARG A 9 -6.78 -21.58 11.29
CA ARG A 9 -5.62 -21.42 12.18
C ARG A 9 -5.84 -20.47 13.36
N LYS A 10 -7.04 -19.94 13.58
CA LYS A 10 -7.28 -19.15 14.78
C LYS A 10 -7.22 -20.04 16.03
N PRO A 11 -6.56 -19.59 17.11
CA PRO A 11 -6.38 -20.39 18.32
C PRO A 11 -7.72 -20.80 18.95
N LEU A 12 -8.76 -19.98 18.80
CA LEU A 12 -10.11 -20.27 19.31
C LEU A 12 -10.78 -21.42 18.56
N PHE A 13 -10.63 -21.51 17.23
CA PHE A 13 -11.18 -22.64 16.46
C PHE A 13 -10.38 -23.93 16.65
N LEU A 14 -9.07 -23.82 16.87
CA LEU A 14 -8.24 -24.96 17.29
C LEU A 14 -8.64 -25.46 18.69
N ALA A 15 -8.98 -24.57 19.62
CA ALA A 15 -9.48 -24.95 20.93
C ALA A 15 -10.85 -25.66 20.84
N VAL A 16 -11.78 -25.16 20.01
CA VAL A 16 -13.07 -25.82 19.76
C VAL A 16 -12.87 -27.21 19.13
N LEU A 17 -11.94 -27.34 18.18
CA LEU A 17 -11.62 -28.62 17.55
C LEU A 17 -10.97 -29.59 18.55
N ALA A 18 -10.04 -29.11 19.38
CA ALA A 18 -9.42 -29.92 20.43
C ALA A 18 -10.45 -30.42 21.46
N VAL A 19 -11.36 -29.56 21.90
CA VAL A 19 -12.46 -29.94 22.80
C VAL A 19 -13.41 -30.93 22.12
N ALA A 20 -13.77 -30.73 20.86
CA ALA A 20 -14.62 -31.66 20.10
C ALA A 20 -13.98 -33.05 19.94
N VAL A 21 -12.67 -33.10 19.64
CA VAL A 21 -11.93 -34.36 19.53
C VAL A 21 -11.84 -35.07 20.88
N PHE A 22 -11.48 -34.36 21.96
CA PHE A 22 -11.39 -34.93 23.31
C PHE A 22 -12.75 -35.45 23.80
N THR A 23 -13.84 -34.69 23.58
CA THR A 23 -15.18 -35.08 24.04
C THR A 23 -15.76 -36.23 23.20
N GLY A 24 -15.49 -36.23 21.88
CA GLY A 24 -15.92 -37.29 20.96
C GLY A 24 -15.22 -38.63 21.19
N LEU A 25 -13.95 -38.61 21.63
CA LEU A 25 -13.18 -39.83 21.92
C LEU A 25 -13.58 -40.48 23.26
N LEU A 26 -14.03 -39.69 24.23
CA LEU A 26 -14.31 -40.15 25.60
C LEU A 26 -15.77 -40.49 25.89
N VAL A 27 -16.74 -39.81 25.25
CA VAL A 27 -18.16 -39.87 25.66
C VAL A 27 -19.04 -40.62 24.67
N SER A 28 -18.96 -40.28 23.37
CA SER A 28 -19.78 -40.93 22.34
C SER A 28 -19.29 -40.60 20.93
N PRO A 29 -19.17 -41.58 20.02
CA PRO A 29 -18.77 -41.32 18.63
C PRO A 29 -19.76 -40.41 17.87
N LEU A 30 -21.00 -40.29 18.34
CA LEU A 30 -22.00 -39.38 17.75
C LEU A 30 -21.72 -37.90 18.07
N LEU A 31 -21.06 -37.62 19.21
CA LEU A 31 -20.64 -36.27 19.61
C LEU A 31 -19.47 -35.75 18.74
N PHE A 32 -18.66 -36.66 18.23
CA PHE A 32 -17.59 -36.31 17.30
C PHE A 32 -18.14 -35.69 16.01
N VAL A 33 -19.19 -36.30 15.43
CA VAL A 33 -19.84 -35.79 14.21
C VAL A 33 -20.45 -34.41 14.45
N THR A 34 -21.13 -34.21 15.58
CA THR A 34 -21.73 -32.91 15.93
C THR A 34 -20.66 -31.84 16.17
N GLY A 35 -19.57 -32.16 16.87
CA GLY A 35 -18.44 -31.24 17.04
C GLY A 35 -17.78 -30.84 15.72
N LEU A 36 -17.65 -31.79 14.78
CA LEU A 36 -17.11 -31.53 13.45
C LEU A 36 -18.04 -30.62 12.64
N VAL A 37 -19.36 -30.82 12.70
CA VAL A 37 -20.35 -29.94 12.06
C VAL A 37 -20.27 -28.52 12.65
N VAL A 38 -20.20 -28.37 13.98
CA VAL A 38 -20.06 -27.06 14.63
C VAL A 38 -18.76 -26.37 14.19
N TYR A 39 -17.65 -27.11 14.10
CA TYR A 39 -16.38 -26.56 13.60
C TYR A 39 -16.50 -26.10 12.14
N VAL A 40 -17.09 -26.91 11.26
CA VAL A 40 -17.30 -26.53 9.85
C VAL A 40 -18.19 -25.29 9.74
N VAL A 41 -19.28 -25.21 10.51
CA VAL A 41 -20.16 -24.03 10.54
C VAL A 41 -19.40 -22.80 11.07
N ALA A 42 -18.62 -22.95 12.14
CA ALA A 42 -17.82 -21.86 12.70
C ALA A 42 -16.75 -21.36 11.72
N VAL A 43 -16.09 -22.26 10.99
CA VAL A 43 -15.13 -21.91 9.93
C VAL A 43 -15.83 -21.24 8.75
N LEU A 44 -17.03 -21.69 8.36
CA LEU A 44 -17.81 -21.04 7.31
C LEU A 44 -18.28 -19.63 7.70
N LEU A 45 -18.75 -19.46 8.95
CA LEU A 45 -19.12 -18.15 9.49
C LEU A 45 -17.89 -17.22 9.59
N ALA A 46 -16.75 -17.74 10.05
CA ALA A 46 -15.50 -16.99 10.09
C ALA A 46 -14.93 -16.70 8.70
N ALA A 47 -15.18 -17.56 7.71
CA ALA A 47 -14.83 -17.30 6.32
C ALA A 47 -15.74 -16.26 5.66
N GLN A 48 -16.96 -16.06 6.19
CA GLN A 48 -17.86 -14.97 5.78
C GLN A 48 -17.54 -13.63 6.47
N ASP A 49 -16.78 -13.65 7.57
CA ASP A 49 -16.34 -12.45 8.27
C ASP A 49 -15.26 -11.69 7.45
N ARG A 50 -15.74 -10.74 6.63
CA ARG A 50 -14.92 -9.90 5.73
C ARG A 50 -13.75 -9.22 6.45
N SER A 51 -13.92 -8.88 7.73
CA SER A 51 -12.90 -8.20 8.53
C SER A 51 -11.58 -8.98 8.63
N LEU A 52 -11.67 -10.32 8.66
CA LEU A 52 -10.50 -11.20 8.81
C LEU A 52 -9.74 -11.37 7.50
N ILE A 53 -10.47 -11.40 6.39
CA ILE A 53 -9.89 -11.48 5.04
C ILE A 53 -9.11 -10.18 4.78
N GLU A 54 -9.71 -9.04 5.12
CA GLU A 54 -9.06 -7.73 4.98
C GLU A 54 -7.79 -7.63 5.82
N GLN A 55 -7.82 -8.03 7.09
CA GLN A 55 -6.64 -8.02 7.95
C GLN A 55 -5.51 -8.90 7.40
N GLN A 56 -5.83 -10.06 6.81
CA GLN A 56 -4.83 -10.93 6.19
C GLN A 56 -4.25 -10.32 4.91
N GLN A 57 -5.09 -9.70 4.08
CA GLN A 57 -4.65 -9.00 2.88
C GLN A 57 -3.71 -7.85 3.24
N LEU A 58 -4.07 -7.01 4.21
CA LEU A 58 -3.23 -5.92 4.71
C LEU A 58 -1.89 -6.43 5.23
N ARG A 59 -1.89 -7.50 6.04
CA ARG A 59 -0.64 -8.14 6.51
C ARG A 59 0.26 -8.61 5.37
N THR A 60 -0.33 -9.13 4.30
CA THR A 60 0.43 -9.60 3.13
C THR A 60 1.03 -8.41 2.37
N LYS A 61 0.26 -7.32 2.20
CA LYS A 61 0.75 -6.09 1.58
C LYS A 61 1.87 -5.42 2.38
N ARG A 62 1.75 -5.37 3.73
CA ARG A 62 2.81 -4.86 4.61
C ARG A 62 4.12 -5.63 4.52
N ARG A 63 4.09 -6.96 4.34
CA ARG A 63 5.32 -7.77 4.23
C ARG A 63 6.19 -7.38 3.03
N GLY A 64 5.62 -6.75 2.00
CA GLY A 64 6.38 -6.24 0.86
C GLY A 64 7.15 -4.94 1.16
N LEU A 65 6.81 -4.25 2.25
CA LEU A 65 7.44 -2.98 2.65
C LEU A 65 8.56 -3.24 3.67
N ILE A 66 9.79 -3.01 3.23
CA ILE A 66 11.05 -3.09 3.98
C ILE A 66 11.50 -1.69 4.42
N SER A 67 11.17 -0.64 3.66
CA SER A 67 11.53 0.74 3.99
C SER A 67 10.79 1.23 5.24
N GLN A 68 11.54 1.64 6.26
CA GLN A 68 10.97 2.13 7.52
C GLN A 68 10.14 3.40 7.32
N THR A 69 10.60 4.30 6.44
CA THR A 69 9.93 5.59 6.15
C THR A 69 8.53 5.35 5.57
N PHE A 70 8.44 4.51 4.54
CA PHE A 70 7.15 4.21 3.91
C PHE A 70 6.25 3.37 4.81
N LEU A 71 6.80 2.41 5.55
CA LEU A 71 6.04 1.60 6.51
C LEU A 71 5.38 2.48 7.58
N TYR A 72 6.11 3.45 8.12
CA TYR A 72 5.57 4.41 9.09
C TYR A 72 4.38 5.17 8.53
N LYS A 73 4.51 5.76 7.33
CA LYS A 73 3.43 6.52 6.68
C LYS A 73 2.19 5.67 6.40
N ILE A 74 2.38 4.46 5.87
CA ILE A 74 1.28 3.52 5.63
C ILE A 74 0.57 3.14 6.93
N THR A 75 1.33 2.91 8.00
CA THR A 75 0.75 2.60 9.31
C THR A 75 -0.14 3.73 9.83
N LEU A 76 0.26 4.98 9.64
CA LEU A 76 -0.55 6.14 10.00
C LEU A 76 -1.83 6.23 9.16
N ILE A 77 -1.73 5.98 7.85
CA ILE A 77 -2.88 5.98 6.93
C ILE A 77 -3.89 4.90 7.34
N GLU A 78 -3.42 3.69 7.68
CA GLU A 78 -4.29 2.59 8.14
C GLU A 78 -4.88 2.83 9.54
N LEU A 79 -4.20 3.61 10.39
CA LEU A 79 -4.78 4.03 11.66
C LEU A 79 -5.90 5.04 11.42
N ALA A 80 -5.68 6.00 10.51
CA ALA A 80 -6.69 6.97 10.12
C ALA A 80 -7.91 6.32 9.46
N GLU A 81 -7.71 5.36 8.55
CA GLU A 81 -8.80 4.62 7.91
C GLU A 81 -9.64 3.82 8.92
N ARG A 82 -9.00 3.19 9.91
CA ARG A 82 -9.72 2.49 10.99
C ARG A 82 -10.56 3.45 11.82
N GLU A 83 -10.07 4.64 12.09
CA GLU A 83 -10.82 5.66 12.81
C GLU A 83 -12.01 6.17 11.99
N VAL A 84 -11.84 6.36 10.68
CA VAL A 84 -12.95 6.68 9.76
C VAL A 84 -14.02 5.59 9.81
N ARG A 85 -13.61 4.32 9.68
CA ARG A 85 -14.53 3.18 9.71
C ARG A 85 -15.30 3.11 11.03
N LYS A 86 -14.61 3.25 12.16
CA LYS A 86 -15.22 3.29 13.49
C LYS A 86 -16.24 4.43 13.58
N THR A 87 -15.89 5.62 13.08
CA THR A 87 -16.79 6.78 13.07
C THR A 87 -18.04 6.54 12.22
N ILE A 88 -17.90 5.82 11.09
CA ILE A 88 -19.04 5.39 10.26
C ILE A 88 -19.91 4.38 11.01
N GLU A 89 -19.31 3.41 11.70
CA GLU A 89 -20.03 2.40 12.47
C GLU A 89 -20.86 3.01 13.62
N ASP A 90 -20.31 4.04 14.26
CA ASP A 90 -20.93 4.81 15.34
C ASP A 90 -21.98 5.83 14.84
N ALA A 91 -22.14 5.98 13.52
CA ALA A 91 -23.18 6.81 12.93
C ALA A 91 -24.57 6.14 13.02
N GLY A 92 -25.63 6.96 13.00
CA GLY A 92 -27.02 6.47 12.98
C GLY A 92 -27.29 5.55 11.78
N SER A 93 -28.29 4.67 11.87
CA SER A 93 -28.50 3.56 10.93
C SER A 93 -28.56 3.96 9.45
N ASP A 94 -29.21 5.08 9.15
CA ASP A 94 -29.43 5.54 7.78
C ASP A 94 -28.18 6.21 7.20
N LEU A 95 -27.57 7.11 7.97
CA LEU A 95 -26.29 7.74 7.64
C LEU A 95 -25.18 6.70 7.48
N ARG A 96 -25.11 5.70 8.38
CA ARG A 96 -24.15 4.60 8.29
C ARG A 96 -24.28 3.84 6.99
N ARG A 97 -25.51 3.44 6.59
CA ARG A 97 -25.73 2.71 5.33
C ARG A 97 -25.27 3.53 4.12
N MET A 98 -25.57 4.83 4.11
CA MET A 98 -25.12 5.74 3.05
C MET A 98 -23.59 5.82 2.99
N LEU A 99 -22.93 6.11 4.12
CA LEU A 99 -21.48 6.26 4.21
C LEU A 99 -20.72 4.94 3.92
N GLN A 100 -21.26 3.80 4.33
CA GLN A 100 -20.69 2.49 4.00
C GLN A 100 -20.78 2.20 2.50
N ALA A 101 -21.86 2.63 1.83
CA ALA A 101 -22.01 2.41 0.40
C ALA A 101 -21.06 3.29 -0.44
N THR A 102 -20.76 4.51 0.02
CA THR A 102 -19.97 5.49 -0.75
C THR A 102 -18.54 5.64 -0.28
N LEU A 103 -18.32 5.89 1.01
CA LEU A 103 -17.04 6.34 1.57
C LEU A 103 -16.09 5.18 1.89
N GLU A 104 -16.64 4.07 2.40
CA GLU A 104 -15.84 2.89 2.75
C GLU A 104 -15.06 2.29 1.57
N PRO A 105 -15.66 2.00 0.39
CA PRO A 105 -14.90 1.45 -0.73
C PRO A 105 -13.83 2.42 -1.23
N GLN A 106 -14.13 3.71 -1.27
CA GLN A 106 -13.19 4.74 -1.73
C GLN A 106 -11.99 4.91 -0.79
N THR A 107 -12.24 4.92 0.53
CA THR A 107 -11.16 5.02 1.54
C THR A 107 -10.26 3.78 1.49
N ARG A 108 -10.84 2.59 1.29
CA ARG A 108 -10.07 1.35 1.12
C ARG A 108 -9.21 1.38 -0.14
N GLU A 109 -9.77 1.84 -1.25
CA GLU A 109 -9.04 2.00 -2.50
C GLU A 109 -7.85 2.97 -2.31
N LEU A 110 -8.07 4.06 -1.59
CA LEU A 110 -7.02 5.05 -1.29
C LEU A 110 -5.88 4.44 -0.45
N VAL A 111 -6.20 3.61 0.55
CA VAL A 111 -5.20 2.84 1.31
C VAL A 111 -4.43 1.89 0.38
N ASP A 112 -5.14 1.17 -0.49
CA ASP A 112 -4.54 0.22 -1.42
C ASP A 112 -3.59 0.89 -2.41
N GLN A 113 -3.97 2.06 -2.95
CA GLN A 113 -3.12 2.84 -3.83
C GLN A 113 -1.92 3.45 -3.06
N SER A 114 -2.10 3.83 -1.78
CA SER A 114 -0.99 4.24 -0.91
C SER A 114 0.06 3.12 -0.77
N TYR A 115 -0.37 1.87 -0.62
CA TYR A 115 0.54 0.71 -0.61
C TYR A 115 1.34 0.60 -1.91
N GLN A 116 0.71 0.80 -3.06
CA GLN A 116 1.40 0.76 -4.36
C GLN A 116 2.46 1.86 -4.47
N LEU A 117 2.13 3.08 -4.06
CA LEU A 117 3.08 4.20 -4.00
C LEU A 117 4.27 3.89 -3.08
N ALA A 118 3.99 3.38 -1.88
CA ALA A 118 5.03 2.98 -0.92
C ALA A 118 5.95 1.88 -1.49
N GLN A 119 5.39 0.88 -2.18
CA GLN A 119 6.18 -0.17 -2.81
C GLN A 119 7.08 0.37 -3.93
N LYS A 120 6.56 1.26 -4.80
CA LYS A 120 7.37 1.91 -5.83
C LYS A 120 8.45 2.80 -5.22
N GLY A 121 8.10 3.60 -4.20
CA GLY A 121 9.05 4.44 -3.47
C GLY A 121 10.20 3.61 -2.91
N GLN A 122 9.90 2.46 -2.31
CA GLN A 122 10.93 1.53 -1.84
C GLN A 122 11.80 0.95 -2.96
N GLN A 123 11.22 0.59 -4.11
CA GLN A 123 12.01 0.12 -5.25
C GLN A 123 12.99 1.19 -5.71
N ILE A 124 12.55 2.45 -5.74
CA ILE A 124 13.41 3.59 -6.07
C ILE A 124 14.50 3.77 -5.00
N GLU A 125 14.16 3.72 -3.71
CA GLU A 125 15.15 3.79 -2.62
C GLU A 125 16.23 2.70 -2.76
N GLN A 126 15.82 1.46 -3.02
CA GLN A 126 16.74 0.33 -3.23
C GLN A 126 17.63 0.53 -4.46
N TYR A 127 17.08 1.07 -5.55
CA TYR A 127 17.85 1.40 -6.73
C TYR A 127 18.89 2.49 -6.43
N LEU A 128 18.49 3.59 -5.78
CA LEU A 128 19.38 4.70 -5.44
C LEU A 128 20.51 4.28 -4.48
N GLN A 129 20.21 3.39 -3.53
CA GLN A 129 21.22 2.81 -2.64
C GLN A 129 22.27 2.01 -3.42
N ARG A 130 21.87 1.28 -4.47
CA ARG A 130 22.79 0.52 -5.34
C ARG A 130 23.55 1.40 -6.32
N ALA A 131 22.90 2.43 -6.86
CA ALA A 131 23.47 3.31 -7.88
C ALA A 131 24.67 4.13 -7.38
N ASN A 132 24.79 4.36 -6.07
CA ASN A 132 25.90 5.09 -5.43
C ASN A 132 26.27 6.39 -6.18
N LEU A 133 25.39 7.40 -6.10
CA LEU A 133 25.55 8.68 -6.79
C LEU A 133 26.93 9.33 -6.62
N ALA A 134 27.54 9.22 -5.43
CA ALA A 134 28.87 9.74 -5.17
C ALA A 134 29.94 9.03 -6.03
N GLY A 135 29.90 7.70 -6.07
CA GLY A 135 30.79 6.91 -6.92
C GLY A 135 30.56 7.15 -8.41
N LEU A 136 29.31 7.36 -8.83
CA LEU A 136 28.99 7.70 -10.21
C LEU A 136 29.60 9.04 -10.63
N ASN A 137 29.47 10.08 -9.79
CA ASN A 137 30.08 11.39 -10.04
C ASN A 137 31.60 11.32 -10.11
N GLN A 138 32.24 10.52 -9.24
CA GLN A 138 33.68 10.31 -9.30
C GLN A 138 34.10 9.68 -10.63
N ARG A 139 33.40 8.63 -11.09
CA ARG A 139 33.67 7.97 -12.37
C ARG A 139 33.51 8.92 -13.56
N ILE A 140 32.47 9.75 -13.55
CA ILE A 140 32.25 10.79 -14.58
C ILE A 140 33.46 11.73 -14.63
N ASN A 141 33.90 12.24 -13.48
CA ASN A 141 35.04 13.15 -13.40
C ASN A 141 36.35 12.50 -13.86
N GLU A 142 36.63 11.26 -13.44
CA GLU A 142 37.80 10.50 -13.87
C GLU A 142 37.79 10.27 -15.39
N LEU A 143 36.64 9.89 -15.95
CA LEU A 143 36.48 9.67 -17.38
C LEU A 143 36.66 10.96 -18.18
N GLN A 144 36.15 12.08 -17.67
CA GLN A 144 36.36 13.40 -18.28
C GLN A 144 37.84 13.79 -18.33
N GLN A 145 38.63 13.46 -17.30
CA GLN A 145 40.08 13.68 -17.33
C GLN A 145 40.77 12.77 -18.35
N ARG A 146 40.34 11.51 -18.49
CA ARG A 146 40.85 10.60 -19.52
C ARG A 146 40.58 11.13 -20.92
N ILE A 147 39.35 11.57 -21.21
CA ILE A 147 38.96 12.18 -22.50
C ILE A 147 39.89 13.35 -22.85
N LYS A 148 40.19 14.23 -21.88
CA LYS A 148 41.09 15.38 -22.09
C LYS A 148 42.53 14.97 -22.43
N ASN A 149 42.99 13.85 -21.90
CA ASN A 149 44.37 13.37 -22.06
C ASN A 149 44.53 12.38 -23.23
N THR A 150 43.45 11.95 -23.88
CA THR A 150 43.47 11.02 -25.01
C THR A 150 43.60 11.77 -26.33
N SER A 151 44.68 11.51 -27.07
CA SER A 151 44.90 12.10 -28.40
C SER A 151 44.30 11.27 -29.56
N ASP A 152 44.10 9.96 -29.36
CA ASP A 152 43.50 9.09 -30.37
C ASP A 152 42.00 9.37 -30.51
N GLN A 153 41.56 9.72 -31.71
CA GLN A 153 40.18 10.14 -31.96
C GLN A 153 39.17 9.02 -31.69
N TYR A 154 39.47 7.79 -32.14
CA TYR A 154 38.56 6.66 -31.98
C TYR A 154 38.34 6.32 -30.50
N THR A 155 39.43 6.22 -29.73
CA THR A 155 39.35 5.99 -28.28
C THR A 155 38.60 7.12 -27.59
N ARG A 156 38.83 8.37 -28.00
CA ARG A 156 38.13 9.53 -27.45
C ARG A 156 36.62 9.45 -27.68
N GLU A 157 36.18 9.10 -28.89
CA GLU A 157 34.75 8.93 -29.20
C GLU A 157 34.10 7.83 -28.33
N GLN A 158 34.79 6.71 -28.10
CA GLN A 158 34.30 5.66 -27.18
C GLN A 158 34.18 6.13 -25.73
N LEU A 159 35.18 6.88 -25.24
CA LEU A 159 35.15 7.46 -23.90
C LEU A 159 34.03 8.51 -23.77
N GLU A 160 33.81 9.33 -24.79
CA GLU A 160 32.71 10.32 -24.83
C GLU A 160 31.33 9.65 -24.81
N GLN A 161 31.14 8.54 -25.53
CA GLN A 161 29.90 7.74 -25.47
C GLN A 161 29.68 7.16 -24.07
N THR A 162 30.72 6.61 -23.46
CA THR A 162 30.67 6.09 -22.08
C THR A 162 30.35 7.20 -21.08
N HIS A 163 30.95 8.38 -21.27
CA HIS A 163 30.69 9.55 -20.43
C HIS A 163 29.24 10.00 -20.54
N LYS A 164 28.69 10.06 -21.75
CA LYS A 164 27.28 10.38 -21.97
C LYS A 164 26.37 9.40 -21.24
N ALA A 165 26.61 8.09 -21.37
CA ALA A 165 25.81 7.07 -20.68
C ALA A 165 25.86 7.23 -19.14
N LEU A 166 27.03 7.53 -18.56
CA LEU A 166 27.15 7.77 -17.11
C LEU A 166 26.43 9.05 -16.66
N VAL A 167 26.47 10.11 -17.47
CA VAL A 167 25.72 11.35 -17.20
C VAL A 167 24.22 11.10 -17.25
N ASP A 168 23.73 10.40 -18.28
CA ASP A 168 22.32 10.04 -18.41
C ASP A 168 21.84 9.18 -17.22
N GLN A 169 22.70 8.25 -16.75
CA GLN A 169 22.45 7.46 -15.54
C GLN A 169 22.36 8.34 -14.28
N ARG A 170 23.24 9.34 -14.13
CA ARG A 170 23.23 10.27 -13.00
C ARG A 170 21.94 11.09 -12.99
N ASP A 171 21.57 11.63 -14.13
CA ASP A 171 20.40 12.49 -14.26
C ASP A 171 19.12 11.70 -14.00
N SER A 172 19.05 10.45 -14.48
CA SER A 172 17.96 9.52 -14.16
C SER A 172 17.87 9.24 -12.66
N ALA A 173 19.00 9.00 -11.98
CA ALA A 173 19.01 8.80 -10.53
C ALA A 173 18.59 10.05 -9.75
N GLN A 174 18.94 11.26 -10.22
CA GLN A 174 18.45 12.51 -9.61
C GLN A 174 16.95 12.71 -9.82
N ALA A 175 16.42 12.37 -11.00
CA ALA A 175 14.98 12.39 -11.26
C ALA A 175 14.24 11.42 -10.32
N LEU A 176 14.77 10.22 -10.13
CA LEU A 176 14.26 9.23 -9.16
C LEU A 176 14.23 9.76 -7.72
N GLN A 177 15.25 10.50 -7.29
CA GLN A 177 15.24 11.15 -5.97
C GLN A 177 14.10 12.17 -5.83
N THR A 178 13.83 12.93 -6.90
CA THR A 178 12.68 13.86 -6.94
C THR A 178 11.35 13.11 -6.83
N TYR A 179 11.23 11.94 -7.47
CA TYR A 179 10.04 11.10 -7.36
C TYR A 179 9.80 10.57 -5.95
N ILE A 180 10.83 10.20 -5.19
CA ILE A 180 10.67 9.84 -3.76
C ILE A 180 10.07 10.99 -2.96
N GLY A 181 10.55 12.22 -3.18
CA GLY A 181 10.00 13.41 -2.55
C GLY A 181 8.51 13.58 -2.86
N ARG A 182 8.14 13.46 -4.14
CA ARG A 182 6.74 13.54 -4.57
C ARG A 182 5.87 12.42 -3.97
N ILE A 183 6.34 11.17 -3.97
CA ILE A 183 5.64 10.04 -3.33
C ILE A 183 5.39 10.34 -1.85
N THR A 184 6.41 10.86 -1.16
CA THR A 184 6.32 11.20 0.26
C THR A 184 5.25 12.26 0.52
N SER A 185 5.24 13.34 -0.28
CA SER A 185 4.22 14.38 -0.17
C SER A 185 2.82 13.87 -0.51
N GLN A 186 2.68 12.98 -1.49
CA GLN A 186 1.38 12.39 -1.83
C GLN A 186 0.84 11.53 -0.69
N LEU A 187 1.68 10.70 -0.05
CA LEU A 187 1.28 9.91 1.12
C LEU A 187 0.89 10.80 2.31
N GLU A 188 1.56 11.93 2.50
CA GLU A 188 1.19 12.92 3.54
C GLU A 188 -0.13 13.60 3.25
N ASN A 189 -0.38 13.97 1.99
CA ASN A 189 -1.65 14.54 1.56
C ASN A 189 -2.80 13.54 1.79
N ILE A 190 -2.60 12.27 1.40
CA ILE A 190 -3.57 11.19 1.65
C ILE A 190 -3.85 11.06 3.15
N LEU A 191 -2.80 11.01 3.97
CA LEU A 191 -2.95 10.92 5.42
C LEU A 191 -3.79 12.07 5.98
N ALA A 192 -3.49 13.31 5.59
CA ALA A 192 -4.22 14.48 6.06
C ALA A 192 -5.70 14.45 5.67
N ASN A 193 -6.00 14.03 4.43
CA ASN A 193 -7.38 13.90 3.96
C ASN A 193 -8.14 12.83 4.75
N VAL A 194 -7.57 11.62 4.93
CA VAL A 194 -8.21 10.54 5.69
C VAL A 194 -8.38 10.93 7.17
N GLN A 195 -7.40 11.61 7.77
CA GLN A 195 -7.50 12.10 9.15
C GLN A 195 -8.57 13.17 9.36
N ALA A 196 -8.92 13.95 8.34
CA ALA A 196 -9.96 14.97 8.44
C ALA A 196 -11.39 14.40 8.33
N MET A 197 -11.56 13.23 7.72
CA MET A 197 -12.87 12.63 7.46
C MET A 197 -13.73 12.37 8.71
N PRO A 198 -13.21 11.88 9.86
CA PRO A 198 -14.03 11.65 11.05
C PRO A 198 -14.75 12.92 11.52
N ALA A 199 -14.07 14.07 11.48
CA ALA A 199 -14.68 15.35 11.83
C ALA A 199 -15.79 15.75 10.84
N GLN A 200 -15.59 15.48 9.55
CA GLN A 200 -16.60 15.73 8.51
C GLN A 200 -17.82 14.82 8.71
N ILE A 201 -17.62 13.55 9.05
CA ILE A 201 -18.70 12.61 9.37
C ILE A 201 -19.49 13.05 10.60
N LEU A 202 -18.81 13.49 11.66
CA LEU A 202 -19.46 14.00 12.86
C LEU A 202 -20.30 15.25 12.55
N ARG A 203 -19.79 16.14 11.69
CA ARG A 203 -20.53 17.31 11.22
C ARG A 203 -21.76 16.93 10.38
N MET A 204 -21.65 15.92 9.50
CA MET A 204 -22.80 15.38 8.76
C MET A 204 -23.86 14.82 9.69
N ARG A 205 -23.46 14.09 10.74
CA ARG A 205 -24.37 13.57 11.77
C ARG A 205 -25.10 14.69 12.53
N ALA A 206 -24.43 15.82 12.76
CA ALA A 206 -25.04 16.96 13.45
C ALA A 206 -25.97 17.79 12.55
N SER A 207 -25.91 17.61 11.22
CA SER A 207 -26.59 18.43 10.22
C SER A 207 -27.51 17.57 9.35
N ASP A 208 -28.72 17.26 9.86
CA ASP A 208 -29.69 16.37 9.20
C ASP A 208 -30.13 16.83 7.80
N VAL A 209 -30.00 18.11 7.45
CA VAL A 209 -30.56 18.69 6.21
C VAL A 209 -29.62 18.59 5.00
N ASP A 210 -28.31 18.36 5.18
CA ASP A 210 -27.32 18.42 4.08
C ASP A 210 -26.35 17.22 4.04
N ALA A 211 -26.60 16.17 4.81
CA ALA A 211 -25.70 15.01 4.91
C ALA A 211 -25.40 14.33 3.56
N GLN A 212 -26.36 14.34 2.63
CA GLN A 212 -26.18 13.77 1.30
C GLN A 212 -25.25 14.61 0.42
N ILE A 213 -25.40 15.94 0.41
CA ILE A 213 -24.54 16.86 -0.34
C ILE A 213 -23.11 16.78 0.18
N MET A 214 -22.95 16.83 1.52
CA MET A 214 -21.65 16.71 2.16
C MET A 214 -21.01 15.35 1.88
N SER A 215 -21.77 14.25 1.96
CA SER A 215 -21.24 12.91 1.64
C SER A 215 -20.77 12.81 0.20
N SER A 216 -21.52 13.36 -0.76
CA SER A 216 -21.13 13.38 -2.17
C SER A 216 -19.87 14.24 -2.40
N GLN A 217 -19.72 15.36 -1.71
CA GLN A 217 -18.52 16.20 -1.80
C GLN A 217 -17.26 15.48 -1.31
N VAL A 218 -17.33 14.83 -0.14
CA VAL A 218 -16.21 14.05 0.38
C VAL A 218 -15.91 12.87 -0.54
N ALA A 219 -16.94 12.19 -1.06
CA ALA A 219 -16.75 11.08 -1.98
C ALA A 219 -16.10 11.51 -3.31
N ASN A 220 -16.46 12.68 -3.82
CA ASN A 220 -15.83 13.25 -5.02
C ASN A 220 -14.38 13.63 -4.74
N GLN A 221 -14.09 14.24 -3.59
CA GLN A 221 -12.72 14.60 -3.20
C GLN A 221 -11.81 13.36 -3.11
N ILE A 222 -12.30 12.25 -2.55
CA ILE A 222 -11.54 10.98 -2.51
C ILE A 222 -11.40 10.39 -3.92
N SER A 223 -12.46 10.44 -4.72
CA SER A 223 -12.41 9.96 -6.11
C SER A 223 -11.37 10.72 -6.94
N ASP A 224 -11.31 12.04 -6.80
CA ASP A 224 -10.34 12.89 -7.48
C ASP A 224 -8.91 12.56 -7.02
N LEU A 225 -8.72 12.38 -5.71
CA LEU A 225 -7.43 11.98 -5.14
C LEU A 225 -6.97 10.60 -5.64
N ASN A 226 -7.90 9.65 -5.80
CA ASN A 226 -7.63 8.34 -6.38
C ASN A 226 -7.22 8.45 -7.86
N ASN A 227 -7.92 9.28 -8.63
CA ASN A 227 -7.60 9.51 -10.05
C ASN A 227 -6.21 10.13 -10.22
N ASP A 228 -5.89 11.16 -9.43
CA ASP A 228 -4.58 11.82 -9.43
C ASP A 228 -3.47 10.84 -9.06
N MET A 229 -3.72 9.97 -8.06
CA MET A 229 -2.76 8.96 -7.65
C MET A 229 -2.54 7.89 -8.73
N GLN A 230 -3.58 7.42 -9.42
CA GLN A 230 -3.45 6.48 -10.53
C GLN A 230 -2.64 7.07 -11.68
N ALA A 231 -2.91 8.34 -12.03
CA ALA A 231 -2.13 9.06 -13.04
C ALA A 231 -0.66 9.16 -12.63
N PHE A 232 -0.38 9.49 -11.36
CA PHE A 232 0.98 9.55 -10.84
C PHE A 232 1.68 8.19 -10.85
N VAL A 233 0.97 7.12 -10.46
CA VAL A 233 1.46 5.73 -10.53
C VAL A 233 1.86 5.35 -11.96
N SER A 234 1.04 5.70 -12.95
CA SER A 234 1.34 5.46 -14.37
C SER A 234 2.59 6.19 -14.86
N VAL A 235 2.76 7.45 -14.45
CA VAL A 235 3.96 8.25 -14.73
C VAL A 235 5.19 7.62 -14.07
N LEU A 236 5.08 7.17 -12.83
CA LEU A 236 6.15 6.48 -12.12
C LEU A 236 6.54 5.17 -12.82
N ASP A 237 5.57 4.37 -13.28
CA ASP A 237 5.85 3.13 -14.00
C ASP A 237 6.61 3.36 -15.30
N THR A 238 6.22 4.40 -16.03
CA THR A 238 6.93 4.81 -17.25
C THR A 238 8.36 5.25 -16.92
N ALA A 239 8.56 6.06 -15.89
CA ALA A 239 9.87 6.56 -15.48
C ALA A 239 10.80 5.44 -14.96
N ILE A 240 10.27 4.52 -14.14
CA ILE A 240 11.00 3.37 -13.63
C ILE A 240 11.36 2.42 -14.78
N GLY A 241 10.43 2.15 -15.70
CA GLY A 241 10.66 1.31 -16.87
C GLY A 241 11.79 1.82 -17.75
N GLN A 242 11.82 3.13 -18.04
CA GLN A 242 12.91 3.77 -18.80
C GLN A 242 14.25 3.66 -18.08
N THR A 243 14.26 3.84 -16.76
CA THR A 243 15.51 3.76 -15.98
C THR A 243 16.04 2.33 -15.91
N SER A 244 15.14 1.33 -15.87
CA SER A 244 15.48 -0.10 -15.85
C SER A 244 16.12 -0.54 -17.17
N ALA A 245 15.62 -0.03 -18.30
CA ALA A 245 16.17 -0.32 -19.63
C ALA A 245 17.56 0.31 -19.87
N SER A 246 17.95 1.29 -19.05
CA SER A 246 19.22 2.00 -19.16
C SER A 246 20.29 1.46 -18.20
N ALA A 247 19.95 0.49 -17.35
CA ALA A 247 20.88 -0.14 -16.44
C ALA A 247 21.64 -1.27 -17.16
N PRO A 248 22.99 -1.25 -17.18
CA PRO A 248 23.81 -2.28 -17.81
C PRO A 248 23.77 -3.63 -17.07
#